data_AF-A0A7C0ZWH6-F1
#
_entry.id   AF-A0A7C0ZWH6-F1
#
_cell.length_a   1.000
_cell.length_b   1.000
_cell.length_c   1.000
_cell.angle_alpha   90.00
_cell.angle_beta   90.00
_cell.angle_gamma   90.00
#
_symmetry.space_group_name_H-M   'P 1'
#
loop_
_entity.id
_entity.type
_entity.pdbx_description
1 polymer ?
#
loop_
_entity_poly.entity_id
_entity_poly.type
_entity_poly.pdbx_seq_one_letter_code
_entity_poly.pdbx_strand_id
1 'polypeptide(L)'
;MRKTAGYIALLAGLMLGMALTEGAFASTATSPILGHAPTMLVVTENAAAGKTSVTASQSLVVSGAGVQSPGLSRIALLTQQSATLAVVPSMSASASRYASNQDAANAVGFYVQSFAGQISRAVVGAMRSLNSQPIGAMFSFIQNVKIAGKQAQAIASEWVRPDGSYDYLGVKVSNTNSSILFAVYTEGEIAGGLPSNWSLPNPGALIWGVASIHVDPATGQSAMTMEAVSGSVWHTQSFLKNGGPLGQYGLYDAPQVATVSKQQVILNCQIDPATHVCSRYAPGQSTPNRNNAKFDPDTGLRALISAQIRPLMNRYNVNSAFVTYGRTVKPVYLPPDASGVRKAVLAVDVTSRKAQLPSCFINGGTAIFTNSGSIGWMLDYSFDEYLVQPNGSFTKIGNVDKHKISPTKIYHVQGTTTIPAGVSATSVLANDVVDPWGSGAVYSIYRDTV
;
A
#
# COMPACT_ATOMS: atom_id res chain seq x y z
N MET A 1 -21.42 0.77 47.52
CA MET A 1 -21.61 1.37 46.17
C MET A 1 -20.51 2.38 45.91
N ARG A 2 -19.42 1.98 45.23
CA ARG A 2 -18.42 2.90 44.66
C ARG A 2 -18.36 2.59 43.17
N LYS A 3 -18.84 3.52 42.34
CA LYS A 3 -18.71 3.46 40.88
C LYS A 3 -17.30 3.92 40.51
N THR A 4 -16.42 2.99 40.16
CA THR A 4 -15.18 3.26 39.43
C THR A 4 -15.52 3.42 37.94
N ALA A 5 -15.29 4.61 37.40
CA ALA A 5 -15.37 4.88 35.97
C ALA A 5 -14.09 4.36 35.32
N GLY A 6 -14.12 3.12 34.81
CA GLY A 6 -13.03 2.53 34.04
C GLY A 6 -13.00 3.13 32.63
N TYR A 7 -11.85 3.63 32.21
CA TYR A 7 -11.55 3.82 30.79
C TYR A 7 -11.41 2.43 30.16
N ILE A 8 -12.22 2.12 29.16
CA ILE A 8 -12.09 0.87 28.41
C ILE A 8 -11.06 1.15 27.31
N ALA A 9 -9.81 0.73 27.51
CA ALA A 9 -8.87 0.59 26.39
C ALA A 9 -9.25 -0.65 25.59
N LEU A 10 -9.42 -0.49 24.28
CA LEU A 10 -9.68 -1.61 23.38
C LEU A 10 -8.35 -2.02 22.76
N LEU A 11 -7.76 -3.10 23.27
CA LEU A 11 -6.58 -3.75 22.68
C LEU A 11 -7.00 -4.39 21.36
N ALA A 12 -6.64 -3.77 20.23
CA ALA A 12 -6.78 -4.39 18.92
C ALA A 12 -5.72 -5.50 18.77
N GLY A 13 -6.08 -6.72 19.12
CA GLY A 13 -5.21 -7.89 18.98
C GLY A 13 -5.17 -8.41 17.55
N LEU A 14 -3.97 -8.49 16.96
CA LEU A 14 -3.72 -9.34 15.79
C LEU A 14 -2.39 -10.09 15.94
N MET A 15 -2.48 -11.41 15.83
CA MET A 15 -1.41 -12.38 16.04
C MET A 15 -0.63 -12.64 14.75
N LEU A 16 0.70 -12.64 14.82
CA LEU A 16 1.54 -13.53 14.01
C LEU A 16 2.74 -13.98 14.85
N GLY A 17 2.89 -15.30 15.00
CA GLY A 17 4.03 -15.92 15.67
C GLY A 17 5.28 -15.77 14.81
N MET A 18 6.30 -15.11 15.34
CA MET A 18 7.66 -15.13 14.80
C MET A 18 8.55 -15.91 15.76
N ALA A 19 9.19 -16.95 15.23
CA ALA A 19 10.24 -17.68 15.94
C ALA A 19 11.45 -16.76 16.13
N LEU A 20 11.97 -16.67 17.35
CA LEU A 20 13.23 -16.01 17.65
C LEU A 20 14.35 -17.05 17.50
N THR A 21 15.18 -16.92 16.47
CA THR A 21 16.45 -17.66 16.39
C THR A 21 17.58 -16.79 16.94
N GLU A 22 18.44 -17.40 17.73
CA GLU A 22 19.67 -16.81 18.27
C GLU A 22 20.64 -16.46 17.12
N GLY A 23 21.20 -15.25 17.13
CA GLY A 23 22.30 -14.83 16.23
C GLY A 23 21.87 -14.09 14.96
N ALA A 24 22.41 -12.87 14.80
CA ALA A 24 22.27 -11.89 13.73
C ALA A 24 21.65 -12.32 12.38
N PHE A 25 20.45 -11.84 12.08
CA PHE A 25 20.11 -10.99 10.94
C PHE A 25 18.93 -10.10 11.36
N ALA A 26 19.01 -8.80 11.11
CA ALA A 26 17.90 -7.89 11.33
C ALA A 26 16.81 -8.16 10.27
N SER A 27 15.88 -9.08 10.56
CA SER A 27 14.56 -9.00 9.92
C SER A 27 13.90 -7.76 10.48
N THR A 28 13.75 -6.72 9.65
CA THR A 28 12.86 -5.61 9.98
C THR A 28 11.50 -6.18 10.31
N ALA A 29 11.08 -6.04 11.56
CA ALA A 29 9.75 -6.47 11.99
C ALA A 29 8.73 -5.80 11.07
N THR A 30 8.05 -6.61 10.26
CA THR A 30 6.78 -6.24 9.68
C THR A 30 5.82 -6.07 10.85
N SER A 31 5.62 -4.83 11.29
CA SER A 31 4.61 -4.48 12.30
C SER A 31 3.29 -5.19 11.97
N PRO A 32 2.54 -5.74 12.94
CA PRO A 32 1.20 -6.32 12.70
C PRO A 32 0.23 -5.33 12.03
N ILE A 33 0.50 -4.03 12.12
CA ILE A 33 -0.25 -2.97 11.42
C ILE A 33 -0.01 -2.98 9.88
N LEU A 34 1.04 -3.66 9.41
CA LEU A 34 1.24 -4.01 8.00
C LEU A 34 0.35 -5.18 7.54
N GLY A 35 -0.22 -5.96 8.46
CA GLY A 35 -1.01 -7.18 8.19
C GLY A 35 -2.35 -6.96 7.48
N HIS A 36 -2.78 -5.71 7.32
CA HIS A 36 -4.02 -5.37 6.60
C HIS A 36 -3.78 -4.52 5.36
N ALA A 37 -2.52 -4.31 4.96
CA ALA A 37 -2.25 -3.81 3.63
C ALA A 37 -2.64 -4.86 2.62
N PRO A 38 -3.57 -4.57 1.69
CA PRO A 38 -3.84 -5.53 0.64
C PRO A 38 -2.50 -5.82 -0.01
N THR A 39 -2.19 -7.09 -0.09
CA THR A 39 -0.99 -7.49 -0.78
C THR A 39 -1.33 -7.60 -2.25
N MET A 40 -0.38 -7.30 -3.12
CA MET A 40 -0.47 -7.71 -4.51
C MET A 40 0.58 -8.76 -4.76
N LEU A 41 0.23 -9.73 -5.60
CA LEU A 41 1.19 -10.66 -6.15
C LEU A 41 1.81 -10.04 -7.39
N VAL A 42 3.12 -10.15 -7.56
CA VAL A 42 3.81 -9.79 -8.80
C VAL A 42 4.47 -11.05 -9.32
N VAL A 43 4.00 -11.52 -10.48
CA VAL A 43 4.51 -12.70 -11.18
C VAL A 43 5.23 -12.24 -12.43
N THR A 44 6.44 -12.73 -12.63
CA THR A 44 7.21 -12.54 -13.86
C THR A 44 7.57 -13.88 -14.44
N GLU A 45 6.97 -14.20 -15.59
CA GLU A 45 7.41 -15.29 -16.46
C GLU A 45 8.42 -14.73 -17.46
N ASN A 46 9.64 -15.25 -17.41
CA ASN A 46 10.66 -14.89 -18.37
C ASN A 46 10.94 -16.05 -19.31
N ALA A 47 10.65 -15.85 -20.59
CA ALA A 47 10.96 -16.76 -21.69
C ALA A 47 12.22 -16.34 -22.47
N ALA A 48 12.98 -15.35 -21.97
CA ALA A 48 14.25 -14.95 -22.55
C ALA A 48 15.20 -16.15 -22.68
N ALA A 49 15.92 -16.20 -23.80
CA ALA A 49 16.87 -17.27 -24.15
C ALA A 49 16.30 -18.70 -24.25
N GLY A 50 14.98 -18.85 -24.44
CA GLY A 50 14.36 -20.16 -24.71
C GLY A 50 14.22 -21.06 -23.49
N LYS A 51 14.38 -20.51 -22.28
CA LYS A 51 14.05 -21.16 -21.01
C LYS A 51 12.97 -20.33 -20.32
N THR A 52 11.94 -20.99 -19.81
CA THR A 52 10.94 -20.34 -18.96
C THR A 52 11.45 -20.34 -17.51
N SER A 53 11.59 -19.16 -16.93
CA SER A 53 11.83 -18.99 -15.49
C SER A 53 10.71 -18.16 -14.89
N VAL A 54 10.36 -18.45 -13.64
CA VAL A 54 9.26 -17.78 -12.93
C VAL A 54 9.83 -17.14 -11.67
N THR A 55 9.59 -15.84 -11.53
CA THR A 55 9.82 -15.11 -10.29
C THR A 55 8.49 -14.62 -9.75
N ALA A 56 8.22 -14.86 -8.47
CA ALA A 56 7.09 -14.23 -7.78
C ALA A 56 7.58 -13.41 -6.59
N SER A 57 6.97 -12.24 -6.42
CA SER A 57 7.18 -11.36 -5.29
C SER A 57 5.83 -10.90 -4.78
N GLN A 58 5.74 -10.68 -3.48
CA GLN A 58 4.61 -10.03 -2.87
C GLN A 58 4.98 -8.60 -2.56
N SER A 59 4.18 -7.67 -3.04
CA SER A 59 4.25 -6.29 -2.55
C SER A 59 3.22 -6.13 -1.45
N LEU A 60 3.62 -5.55 -0.33
CA LEU A 60 2.70 -4.87 0.56
C LEU A 60 2.27 -3.60 -0.17
N VAL A 61 1.05 -3.57 -0.71
CA VAL A 61 0.55 -2.34 -1.31
C VAL A 61 0.36 -1.36 -0.18
N VAL A 62 1.25 -0.37 -0.15
CA VAL A 62 1.01 0.99 0.32
C VAL A 62 0.23 1.07 1.65
N SER A 63 0.97 1.30 2.73
CA SER A 63 0.40 1.85 3.95
C SER A 63 0.18 3.36 3.75
N GLY A 64 -1.07 3.83 3.71
CA GLY A 64 -1.40 5.26 3.65
C GLY A 64 -1.14 6.05 4.94
N ALA A 65 -0.14 5.66 5.74
CA ALA A 65 0.26 6.34 6.98
C ALA A 65 1.55 7.18 6.85
N GLY A 66 1.96 7.51 5.63
CA GLY A 66 3.34 7.87 5.37
C GLY A 66 4.22 6.63 5.15
N VAL A 67 5.39 6.87 4.57
CA VAL A 67 6.21 5.89 3.86
C VAL A 67 6.63 4.71 4.75
N GLN A 68 5.92 3.60 4.63
CA GLN A 68 6.60 2.32 4.54
C GLN A 68 6.86 2.10 3.06
N SER A 69 8.13 2.19 2.66
CA SER A 69 8.56 1.96 1.29
C SER A 69 7.92 0.67 0.79
N PRO A 70 7.40 0.60 -0.46
CA PRO A 70 6.92 -0.65 -1.05
C PRO A 70 8.06 -1.68 -1.01
N GLY A 71 8.11 -2.48 0.04
CA GLY A 71 9.05 -3.57 0.17
C GLY A 71 8.46 -4.74 -0.59
N LEU A 72 9.05 -5.07 -1.74
CA LEU A 72 8.79 -6.36 -2.37
C LEU A 72 9.46 -7.44 -1.51
N SER A 73 8.65 -8.21 -0.78
CA SER A 73 9.12 -9.46 -0.20
C SER A 73 9.07 -10.53 -1.29
N ARG A 74 10.23 -11.06 -1.71
CA ARG A 74 10.25 -12.23 -2.59
C ARG A 74 9.48 -13.37 -1.94
N ILE A 75 8.59 -14.00 -2.69
CA ILE A 75 7.96 -15.25 -2.27
C ILE A 75 8.83 -16.37 -2.82
N ALA A 76 9.39 -17.20 -1.93
CA ALA A 76 9.97 -18.46 -2.35
C ALA A 76 8.83 -19.41 -2.73
N LEU A 77 8.52 -19.47 -4.02
CA LEU A 77 7.55 -20.43 -4.53
C LEU A 77 8.11 -21.85 -4.40
N LEU A 78 7.26 -22.78 -3.97
CA LEU A 78 7.56 -24.21 -4.10
C LEU A 78 7.66 -24.58 -5.58
N THR A 79 8.47 -25.57 -5.93
CA THR A 79 8.66 -26.02 -7.32
C THR A 79 7.35 -26.32 -8.05
N GLN A 80 6.37 -26.90 -7.35
CA GLN A 80 5.02 -27.14 -7.90
C GLN A 80 4.26 -25.85 -8.20
N GLN A 81 4.40 -24.81 -7.37
CA GLN A 81 3.76 -23.51 -7.59
C GLN A 81 4.44 -22.76 -8.75
N SER A 82 5.77 -22.80 -8.85
CA SER A 82 6.49 -22.26 -10.01
C SER A 82 6.10 -22.95 -11.31
N ALA A 83 5.90 -24.27 -11.29
CA ALA A 83 5.45 -25.02 -12.46
C ALA A 83 4.03 -24.64 -12.90
N THR A 84 3.14 -24.32 -11.95
CA THR A 84 1.79 -23.82 -12.29
C THR A 84 1.79 -22.41 -12.87
N LEU A 85 2.80 -21.60 -12.57
CA LEU A 85 2.96 -20.21 -13.01
C LEU A 85 3.92 -20.05 -14.19
N ALA A 86 4.16 -21.10 -14.98
CA ALA A 86 4.96 -21.08 -16.20
C ALA A 86 4.05 -21.42 -17.40
N VAL A 87 2.99 -20.64 -17.60
CA VAL A 87 1.89 -21.01 -18.50
C VAL A 87 2.06 -20.50 -19.92
N VAL A 88 2.92 -19.49 -20.16
CA VAL A 88 3.15 -18.95 -21.50
C VAL A 88 4.43 -19.55 -22.09
N PRO A 89 4.35 -20.35 -23.16
CA PRO A 89 5.54 -20.90 -23.81
C PRO A 89 6.39 -19.79 -24.45
N SER A 90 7.70 -20.03 -24.60
CA SER A 90 8.57 -19.10 -25.34
C SER A 90 8.23 -19.09 -26.83
N MET A 91 8.16 -17.91 -27.43
CA MET A 91 8.08 -17.78 -28.89
C MET A 91 9.39 -18.23 -29.54
N SER A 92 9.30 -18.83 -30.74
CA SER A 92 10.47 -19.28 -31.48
C SER A 92 11.31 -18.10 -32.01
N ALA A 93 12.63 -18.29 -32.14
CA ALA A 93 13.55 -17.26 -32.59
C ALA A 93 13.27 -16.74 -34.03
N SER A 94 12.56 -17.54 -34.85
CA SER A 94 12.08 -17.12 -36.17
C SER A 94 10.80 -16.28 -36.08
N ALA A 95 9.91 -16.57 -35.12
CA ALA A 95 8.67 -15.85 -34.90
C ALA A 95 8.84 -14.52 -34.14
N SER A 96 9.99 -14.32 -33.48
CA SER A 96 10.28 -13.12 -32.67
C SER A 96 11.13 -12.07 -33.41
N ARG A 97 10.89 -11.85 -34.71
CA ARG A 97 11.60 -10.87 -35.53
C ARG A 97 10.62 -9.86 -36.14
N TYR A 98 10.88 -8.58 -35.95
CA TYR A 98 9.96 -7.51 -36.27
C TYR A 98 10.66 -6.32 -36.91
N ALA A 99 9.92 -5.54 -37.70
CA ALA A 99 10.42 -4.32 -38.33
C ALA A 99 10.41 -3.13 -37.35
N SER A 100 9.41 -3.08 -36.46
CA SER A 100 9.23 -1.98 -35.51
C SER A 100 8.88 -2.46 -34.10
N ASN A 101 8.96 -1.55 -33.12
CA ASN A 101 8.49 -1.78 -31.75
C ASN A 101 6.98 -2.08 -31.73
N GLN A 102 6.20 -1.43 -32.60
CA GLN A 102 4.75 -1.62 -32.63
C GLN A 102 4.39 -3.02 -33.13
N ASP A 103 5.07 -3.52 -34.17
CA ASP A 103 4.83 -4.88 -34.68
C ASP A 103 5.17 -5.94 -33.63
N ALA A 104 6.28 -5.74 -32.93
CA ALA A 104 6.68 -6.60 -31.82
C ALA A 104 5.65 -6.56 -30.69
N ALA A 105 5.19 -5.37 -30.29
CA ALA A 105 4.19 -5.19 -29.25
C ALA A 105 2.85 -5.85 -29.63
N ASN A 106 2.39 -5.67 -30.86
CA ASN A 106 1.16 -6.28 -31.35
C ASN A 106 1.28 -7.80 -31.36
N ALA A 107 2.34 -8.35 -31.97
CA ALA A 107 2.50 -9.80 -32.12
C ALA A 107 2.64 -10.51 -30.77
N VAL A 108 3.48 -9.99 -29.87
CA VAL A 108 3.66 -10.55 -28.53
C VAL A 108 2.38 -10.39 -27.70
N GLY A 109 1.66 -9.27 -27.88
CA GLY A 109 0.40 -9.04 -27.21
C GLY A 109 -0.67 -10.05 -27.60
N PHE A 110 -0.89 -10.25 -28.90
CA PHE A 110 -1.82 -11.29 -29.40
C PHE A 110 -1.42 -12.69 -28.92
N TYR A 111 -0.12 -12.97 -28.88
CA TYR A 111 0.39 -14.24 -28.38
C TYR A 111 0.01 -14.46 -26.91
N VAL A 112 0.34 -13.52 -26.02
CA VAL A 112 0.05 -13.62 -24.58
C VAL A 112 -1.44 -13.66 -24.29
N GLN A 113 -2.24 -12.86 -25.00
CA GLN A 113 -3.69 -12.86 -24.85
C GLN A 113 -4.34 -14.22 -25.18
N SER A 114 -3.73 -15.03 -26.07
CA SER A 114 -4.20 -16.39 -26.34
C SER A 114 -4.07 -17.33 -25.13
N PHE A 115 -3.25 -16.97 -24.14
CA PHE A 115 -3.04 -17.70 -22.90
C PHE A 115 -3.73 -17.06 -21.69
N ALA A 116 -4.48 -15.96 -21.85
CA ALA A 116 -5.04 -15.19 -20.72
C ALA A 116 -5.89 -16.04 -19.76
N GLY A 117 -6.69 -16.98 -20.27
CA GLY A 117 -7.45 -17.91 -19.42
C GLY A 117 -6.57 -18.89 -18.63
N GLN A 118 -5.39 -19.26 -19.13
CA GLN A 118 -4.43 -20.10 -18.42
C GLN A 118 -3.66 -19.29 -17.38
N ILE A 119 -3.23 -18.09 -17.75
CA ILE A 119 -2.61 -17.10 -16.85
C ILE A 119 -3.51 -16.83 -15.66
N SER A 120 -4.77 -16.46 -15.91
CA SER A 120 -5.75 -16.19 -14.85
C SER A 120 -5.89 -17.36 -13.87
N ARG A 121 -6.09 -18.60 -14.37
CA ARG A 121 -6.23 -19.78 -13.50
C ARG A 121 -5.00 -20.05 -12.66
N ALA A 122 -3.81 -19.98 -13.26
CA ALA A 122 -2.54 -20.21 -12.57
C ALA A 122 -2.29 -19.17 -11.47
N VAL A 123 -2.48 -17.90 -11.82
CA VAL A 123 -2.26 -16.77 -10.92
C VAL A 123 -3.28 -16.75 -9.78
N VAL A 124 -4.56 -17.04 -10.05
CA VAL A 124 -5.58 -17.20 -8.99
C VAL A 124 -5.25 -18.36 -8.07
N GLY A 125 -4.79 -19.49 -8.60
CA GLY A 125 -4.33 -20.63 -7.81
C GLY A 125 -3.20 -20.24 -6.86
N ALA A 126 -2.20 -19.50 -7.38
CA ALA A 126 -1.11 -18.98 -6.56
C ALA A 126 -1.60 -18.02 -5.48
N MET A 127 -2.47 -17.05 -5.81
CA MET A 127 -3.04 -16.10 -4.84
C MET A 127 -3.80 -16.81 -3.70
N ARG A 128 -4.59 -17.84 -4.01
CA ARG A 128 -5.34 -18.63 -3.01
C ARG A 128 -4.44 -19.43 -2.06
N SER A 129 -3.24 -19.79 -2.51
CA SER A 129 -2.26 -20.52 -1.68
C SER A 129 -1.51 -19.63 -0.70
N LEU A 130 -1.63 -18.29 -0.82
CA LEU A 130 -0.98 -17.34 0.06
C LEU A 130 -1.88 -16.96 1.23
N ASN A 131 -1.35 -17.01 2.45
CA ASN A 131 -2.07 -16.63 3.68
C ASN A 131 -2.57 -15.17 3.65
N SER A 132 -1.88 -14.30 2.91
CA SER A 132 -2.16 -12.87 2.81
C SER A 132 -3.35 -12.52 1.90
N GLN A 133 -3.83 -13.49 1.10
CA GLN A 133 -4.91 -13.33 0.11
C GLN A 133 -4.83 -12.02 -0.69
N PRO A 134 -3.90 -11.93 -1.66
CA PRO A 134 -3.70 -10.72 -2.44
C PRO A 134 -4.98 -10.22 -3.12
N ILE A 135 -5.14 -8.90 -3.21
CA ILE A 135 -6.28 -8.27 -3.92
C ILE A 135 -6.23 -8.43 -5.43
N GLY A 136 -5.13 -8.99 -5.93
CA GLY A 136 -4.89 -9.27 -7.32
C GLY A 136 -3.40 -9.45 -7.57
N ALA A 137 -3.08 -9.65 -8.84
CA ALA A 137 -1.74 -9.94 -9.27
C ALA A 137 -1.37 -9.19 -10.54
N MET A 138 -0.19 -8.59 -10.54
CA MET A 138 0.48 -8.16 -11.77
C MET A 138 1.21 -9.36 -12.36
N PHE A 139 0.76 -9.85 -13.49
CA PHE A 139 1.46 -10.84 -14.28
C PHE A 139 2.25 -10.14 -15.38
N SER A 140 3.50 -10.53 -15.61
CA SER A 140 4.32 -10.03 -16.71
C SER A 140 5.02 -11.18 -17.43
N PHE A 141 4.85 -11.23 -18.74
CA PHE A 141 5.55 -12.16 -19.63
C PHE A 141 6.63 -11.42 -20.40
N ILE A 142 7.86 -11.93 -20.35
CA ILE A 142 9.04 -11.34 -21.00
C ILE A 142 9.53 -12.24 -22.12
N GLN A 143 9.54 -11.71 -23.34
CA GLN A 143 9.99 -12.39 -24.56
C GLN A 143 11.15 -11.64 -25.22
N ASN A 144 12.23 -12.36 -25.54
CA ASN A 144 13.30 -11.80 -26.38
C ASN A 144 12.79 -11.64 -27.82
N VAL A 145 13.03 -10.47 -28.40
CA VAL A 145 12.65 -10.12 -29.78
C VAL A 145 13.80 -9.43 -30.51
N LYS A 146 13.81 -9.52 -31.84
CA LYS A 146 14.70 -8.72 -32.70
C LYS A 146 13.90 -7.68 -33.45
N ILE A 147 14.31 -6.41 -33.35
CA ILE A 147 13.64 -5.29 -33.99
C ILE A 147 14.64 -4.61 -34.91
N ALA A 148 14.36 -4.63 -36.22
CA ALA A 148 15.29 -4.15 -37.25
C ALA A 148 16.73 -4.68 -37.05
N GLY A 149 16.85 -5.97 -36.67
CA GLY A 149 18.12 -6.64 -36.42
C GLY A 149 18.74 -6.42 -35.04
N LYS A 150 18.23 -5.48 -34.23
CA LYS A 150 18.71 -5.20 -32.86
C LYS A 150 17.94 -6.03 -31.83
N GLN A 151 18.63 -6.48 -30.79
CA GLN A 151 17.99 -7.22 -29.70
C GLN A 151 17.16 -6.28 -28.82
N ALA A 152 15.99 -6.76 -28.40
CA ALA A 152 15.10 -6.12 -27.45
C ALA A 152 14.28 -7.18 -26.70
N GLN A 153 13.49 -6.73 -25.73
CA GLN A 153 12.54 -7.52 -24.97
C GLN A 153 11.15 -6.92 -25.11
N ALA A 154 10.17 -7.76 -25.41
CA ALA A 154 8.76 -7.41 -25.36
C ALA A 154 8.17 -7.93 -24.04
N ILE A 155 7.55 -7.03 -23.30
CA ILE A 155 7.07 -7.26 -21.94
C ILE A 155 5.57 -7.02 -21.95
N ALA A 156 4.81 -8.10 -22.00
CA ALA A 156 3.35 -8.06 -21.91
C ALA A 156 2.94 -8.12 -20.44
N SER A 157 2.00 -7.28 -20.05
CA SER A 157 1.53 -7.23 -18.66
C SER A 157 0.02 -7.36 -18.57
N GLU A 158 -0.44 -8.06 -17.53
CA GLU A 158 -1.84 -8.26 -17.22
C GLU A 158 -2.08 -8.08 -15.72
N TRP A 159 -3.20 -7.46 -15.37
CA TRP A 159 -3.70 -7.47 -14.00
C TRP A 159 -4.73 -8.60 -13.86
N VAL A 160 -4.54 -9.51 -12.92
CA VAL A 160 -5.45 -10.62 -12.63
C VAL A 160 -6.11 -10.40 -11.28
N ARG A 161 -7.43 -10.40 -11.22
CA ARG A 161 -8.21 -10.27 -9.98
C ARG A 161 -8.43 -11.63 -9.30
N PRO A 162 -8.76 -11.68 -8.00
CA PRO A 162 -8.99 -12.92 -7.26
C PRO A 162 -10.16 -13.77 -7.79
N ASP A 163 -11.11 -13.14 -8.49
CA ASP A 163 -12.23 -13.79 -9.18
C ASP A 163 -11.86 -14.40 -10.54
N GLY A 164 -10.63 -14.17 -11.02
CA GLY A 164 -10.12 -14.63 -12.31
C GLY A 164 -10.42 -13.71 -13.49
N SER A 165 -11.12 -12.60 -13.29
CA SER A 165 -11.18 -11.54 -14.30
C SER A 165 -9.80 -10.89 -14.47
N TYR A 166 -9.51 -10.35 -15.64
CA TYR A 166 -8.21 -9.75 -15.93
C TYR A 166 -8.32 -8.51 -16.82
N ASP A 167 -7.36 -7.60 -16.68
CA ASP A 167 -7.17 -6.46 -17.55
C ASP A 167 -5.83 -6.59 -18.27
N TYR A 168 -5.87 -6.58 -19.60
CA TYR A 168 -4.68 -6.56 -20.42
C TYR A 168 -4.08 -5.14 -20.46
N LEU A 169 -2.82 -5.00 -20.05
CA LEU A 169 -2.16 -3.69 -19.86
C LEU A 169 -1.25 -3.30 -21.03
N GLY A 170 -1.17 -4.14 -22.06
CA GLY A 170 -0.35 -3.89 -23.23
C GLY A 170 1.02 -4.57 -23.20
N VAL A 171 1.78 -4.32 -24.26
CA VAL A 171 3.19 -4.74 -24.38
C VAL A 171 4.07 -3.51 -24.46
N LYS A 172 5.14 -3.50 -23.64
CA LYS A 172 6.26 -2.58 -23.83
C LYS A 172 7.43 -3.30 -24.47
N VAL A 173 8.00 -2.66 -25.47
CA VAL A 173 9.30 -3.05 -25.98
C VAL A 173 10.38 -2.24 -25.28
N SER A 174 11.29 -2.92 -24.61
CA SER A 174 12.42 -2.35 -23.86
C SER A 174 13.71 -3.07 -24.23
N ASN A 175 14.85 -2.40 -24.09
CA ASN A 175 16.16 -2.97 -24.36
C ASN A 175 16.88 -3.48 -23.11
N THR A 176 16.43 -3.13 -21.90
CA THR A 176 17.10 -3.58 -20.65
C THR A 176 16.22 -3.70 -19.40
N ASN A 177 15.13 -2.93 -19.23
CA ASN A 177 14.36 -2.88 -17.97
C ASN A 177 12.83 -2.76 -18.16
N SER A 178 12.04 -3.38 -17.27
CA SER A 178 10.62 -3.02 -17.04
C SER A 178 10.49 -2.29 -15.70
N SER A 179 9.48 -1.43 -15.55
CA SER A 179 9.25 -0.73 -14.29
C SER A 179 7.75 -0.54 -14.03
N ILE A 180 7.36 -0.54 -12.75
CA ILE A 180 6.00 -0.31 -12.24
C ILE A 180 6.06 0.84 -11.25
N LEU A 181 5.14 1.81 -11.37
CA LEU A 181 5.03 2.92 -10.42
C LEU A 181 4.04 2.58 -9.30
N PHE A 182 4.42 2.86 -8.06
CA PHE A 182 3.54 2.81 -6.90
C PHE A 182 3.39 4.22 -6.35
N ALA A 183 2.17 4.71 -6.18
CA ALA A 183 1.90 6.07 -5.72
C ALA A 183 0.78 6.10 -4.68
N VAL A 184 0.90 7.03 -3.74
CA VAL A 184 0.03 7.22 -2.60
C VAL A 184 -0.33 8.68 -2.50
N TYR A 185 -1.61 8.99 -2.52
CA TYR A 185 -2.09 10.33 -2.25
C TYR A 185 -3.06 10.29 -1.08
N THR A 186 -2.77 11.05 -0.03
CA THR A 186 -3.68 11.25 1.10
C THR A 186 -4.35 12.60 0.91
N GLU A 187 -5.67 12.65 0.76
CA GLU A 187 -6.37 13.94 0.63
C GLU A 187 -6.09 14.86 1.82
N GLY A 188 -6.00 16.16 1.56
CA GLY A 188 -5.73 17.17 2.58
C GLY A 188 -6.95 17.45 3.46
N GLU A 189 -8.14 17.51 2.85
CA GLU A 189 -9.41 17.77 3.53
C GLU A 189 -9.63 16.85 4.75
N ILE A 190 -9.21 15.60 4.60
CA ILE A 190 -9.24 14.58 5.62
C ILE A 190 -8.66 15.06 6.96
N ALA A 191 -7.61 15.89 6.94
CA ALA A 191 -7.02 16.46 8.15
C ALA A 191 -7.91 17.51 8.81
N GLY A 192 -8.76 18.21 8.05
CA GLY A 192 -9.72 19.20 8.56
C GLY A 192 -10.86 18.60 9.39
N GLY A 193 -11.17 17.31 9.19
CA GLY A 193 -12.15 16.57 10.00
C GLY A 193 -11.61 16.09 11.35
N LEU A 194 -10.32 16.27 11.62
CA LEU A 194 -9.70 15.87 12.89
C LEU A 194 -9.77 16.98 13.94
N PRO A 195 -9.79 16.65 15.25
CA PRO A 195 -9.62 17.63 16.31
C PRO A 195 -8.37 18.51 16.08
N SER A 196 -8.45 19.79 16.46
CA SER A 196 -7.42 20.80 16.15
C SER A 196 -6.03 20.52 16.73
N ASN A 197 -5.92 19.63 17.71
CA ASN A 197 -4.66 19.18 18.30
C ASN A 197 -4.14 17.86 17.72
N TRP A 198 -4.79 17.31 16.68
CA TRP A 198 -4.36 16.09 16.00
C TRP A 198 -3.66 16.44 14.70
N SER A 199 -2.66 15.65 14.33
CA SER A 199 -1.90 15.82 13.08
C SER A 199 -2.00 14.57 12.22
N LEU A 200 -2.45 14.76 10.97
CA LEU A 200 -2.36 13.73 9.96
C LEU A 200 -0.92 13.72 9.38
N PRO A 201 -0.27 12.56 9.19
CA PRO A 201 0.98 12.51 8.44
C PRO A 201 0.73 12.77 6.96
N ASN A 202 1.38 13.80 6.41
CA ASN A 202 1.42 14.14 4.98
C ASN A 202 0.03 14.39 4.30
N PRO A 203 -0.87 15.19 4.89
CA PRO A 203 -2.14 15.57 4.23
C PRO A 203 -1.87 16.33 2.93
N GLY A 204 -2.59 15.96 1.87
CA GLY A 204 -2.45 16.57 0.54
C GLY A 204 -1.11 16.29 -0.12
N ALA A 205 -0.36 15.27 0.30
CA ALA A 205 0.93 14.92 -0.28
C ALA A 205 0.85 13.69 -1.19
N LEU A 206 1.53 13.76 -2.33
CA LEU A 206 1.80 12.61 -3.19
C LEU A 206 3.15 12.01 -2.82
N ILE A 207 3.18 10.70 -2.56
CA ILE A 207 4.41 9.94 -2.35
C ILE A 207 4.45 8.79 -3.35
N TRP A 208 5.61 8.45 -3.88
CA TRP A 208 5.72 7.35 -4.84
C TRP A 208 7.01 6.54 -4.69
N GLY A 209 7.11 5.46 -5.47
CA GLY A 209 8.32 4.66 -5.67
C GLY A 209 8.20 3.83 -6.95
N VAL A 210 9.32 3.35 -7.48
CA VAL A 210 9.34 2.57 -8.72
C VAL A 210 9.92 1.18 -8.46
N ALA A 211 9.18 0.14 -8.82
CA ALA A 211 9.73 -1.21 -8.87
C ALA A 211 10.34 -1.44 -10.25
N SER A 212 11.64 -1.70 -10.30
CA SER A 212 12.35 -2.06 -11.52
C SER A 212 12.52 -3.57 -11.60
N ILE A 213 12.24 -4.13 -12.77
CA ILE A 213 12.48 -5.51 -13.13
C ILE A 213 13.68 -5.49 -14.08
N HIS A 214 14.82 -5.88 -13.55
CA HIS A 214 16.01 -6.12 -14.34
C HIS A 214 16.01 -7.57 -14.83
N VAL A 215 16.36 -7.77 -16.10
CA VAL A 215 16.50 -9.10 -16.68
C VAL A 215 17.88 -9.22 -17.27
N ASP A 216 18.65 -10.21 -16.82
CA ASP A 216 19.90 -10.57 -17.46
C ASP A 216 19.59 -11.20 -18.84
N PRO A 217 20.00 -10.56 -19.95
CA PRO A 217 19.70 -11.06 -21.29
C PRO A 217 20.43 -12.36 -21.64
N ALA A 218 21.53 -12.69 -20.94
CA ALA A 218 22.33 -13.88 -21.19
C ALA A 218 21.80 -15.10 -20.44
N THR A 219 21.40 -14.93 -19.17
CA THR A 219 20.92 -16.03 -18.32
C THR A 219 19.40 -16.14 -18.26
N GLY A 220 18.67 -15.08 -18.63
CA GLY A 220 17.23 -14.99 -18.43
C GLY A 220 16.84 -14.87 -16.96
N GLN A 221 17.76 -14.58 -16.04
CA GLN A 221 17.41 -14.34 -14.65
C GLN A 221 16.74 -12.98 -14.50
N SER A 222 15.63 -12.93 -13.76
CA SER A 222 14.94 -11.68 -13.42
C SER A 222 15.16 -11.29 -11.96
N ALA A 223 15.53 -10.04 -11.75
CA ALA A 223 15.63 -9.41 -10.45
C ALA A 223 14.65 -8.25 -10.37
N MET A 224 13.68 -8.36 -9.47
CA MET A 224 12.84 -7.23 -9.12
C MET A 224 13.45 -6.50 -7.93
N THR A 225 13.68 -5.21 -8.08
CA THR A 225 14.21 -4.33 -7.05
C THR A 225 13.32 -3.11 -6.93
N MET A 226 12.95 -2.76 -5.71
CA MET A 226 12.34 -1.46 -5.48
C MET A 226 13.42 -0.39 -5.52
N GLU A 227 13.38 0.47 -6.52
CA GLU A 227 14.12 1.72 -6.48
C GLU A 227 13.35 2.65 -5.55
N ALA A 228 13.91 2.90 -4.38
CA ALA A 228 13.38 3.85 -3.42
C ALA A 228 13.51 5.28 -3.97
N VAL A 229 12.69 5.63 -4.95
CA VAL A 229 12.47 7.01 -5.40
C VAL A 229 11.53 7.63 -4.38
N SER A 230 12.03 7.96 -3.18
CA SER A 230 11.23 8.60 -2.11
C SER A 230 10.93 10.06 -2.45
N GLY A 231 10.21 10.27 -3.54
CA GLY A 231 9.70 11.57 -3.92
C GLY A 231 8.44 11.88 -3.13
N SER A 232 8.40 13.05 -2.51
CA SER A 232 7.19 13.60 -1.91
C SER A 232 6.93 14.97 -2.50
N VAL A 233 5.72 15.22 -3.00
CA VAL A 233 5.29 16.56 -3.37
C VAL A 233 4.10 16.94 -2.49
N TRP A 234 4.24 18.08 -1.80
CA TRP A 234 3.19 18.67 -0.99
C TRP A 234 2.30 19.55 -1.85
N HIS A 235 0.99 19.38 -1.76
CA HIS A 235 0.04 20.04 -2.64
C HIS A 235 -1.04 20.85 -1.89
N THR A 236 -0.78 21.36 -0.69
CA THR A 236 -1.84 22.02 0.08
C THR A 236 -2.21 23.42 -0.44
N GLN A 237 -3.51 23.69 -0.52
CA GLN A 237 -4.13 25.01 -0.59
C GLN A 237 -4.80 25.34 0.76
N SER A 238 -4.46 26.50 1.33
CA SER A 238 -5.06 26.97 2.59
C SER A 238 -6.30 27.80 2.29
N PHE A 239 -7.49 27.21 2.42
CA PHE A 239 -8.75 27.90 2.13
C PHE A 239 -9.13 28.94 3.19
N LEU A 240 -8.60 28.82 4.41
CA LEU A 240 -8.71 29.81 5.46
C LEU A 240 -7.31 30.01 6.06
N LYS A 241 -6.64 31.12 5.76
CA LYS A 241 -5.47 31.55 6.54
C LYS A 241 -5.94 31.58 8.00
N ASN A 242 -5.39 30.68 8.83
CA ASN A 242 -5.71 30.48 10.25
C ASN A 242 -6.95 29.62 10.57
N GLY A 243 -6.93 28.34 10.19
CA GLY A 243 -7.69 27.31 10.94
C GLY A 243 -9.21 27.48 11.00
N GLY A 244 -9.84 28.03 9.97
CA GLY A 244 -11.29 28.07 9.92
C GLY A 244 -11.92 26.69 9.69
N PRO A 245 -13.27 26.56 9.74
CA PRO A 245 -14.00 25.29 9.90
C PRO A 245 -13.86 24.29 8.72
N LEU A 246 -13.12 24.65 7.68
CA LEU A 246 -12.97 23.89 6.44
C LEU A 246 -11.55 23.34 6.22
N GLY A 247 -10.56 23.66 7.07
CA GLY A 247 -9.24 23.00 7.05
C GLY A 247 -8.31 23.29 5.86
N GLN A 248 -7.24 22.50 5.76
CA GLN A 248 -6.28 22.51 4.63
C GLN A 248 -6.79 21.54 3.55
N TYR A 249 -6.70 21.91 2.27
CA TYR A 249 -7.08 21.06 1.14
C TYR A 249 -5.87 20.72 0.30
N GLY A 250 -5.78 19.51 -0.26
CA GLY A 250 -4.82 19.18 -1.29
C GLY A 250 -5.30 19.63 -2.68
N LEU A 251 -4.37 20.00 -3.56
CA LEU A 251 -4.60 20.42 -4.95
C LEU A 251 -5.37 19.37 -5.77
N TYR A 252 -5.38 18.11 -5.32
CA TYR A 252 -5.99 17.00 -6.03
C TYR A 252 -7.01 16.24 -5.17
N ASP A 253 -7.52 16.85 -4.10
CA ASP A 253 -8.64 16.29 -3.35
C ASP A 253 -9.92 16.25 -4.20
N ALA A 254 -10.94 15.52 -3.76
CA ALA A 254 -12.27 15.63 -4.34
C ALA A 254 -12.83 17.08 -4.23
N PRO A 255 -13.45 17.62 -5.28
CA PRO A 255 -14.16 18.90 -5.17
C PRO A 255 -15.32 18.81 -4.19
N GLN A 256 -15.48 19.86 -3.36
CA GLN A 256 -16.53 19.90 -2.35
C GLN A 256 -17.46 21.09 -2.52
N VAL A 257 -18.70 20.95 -2.07
CA VAL A 257 -19.65 22.07 -2.00
C VAL A 257 -19.84 22.45 -0.53
N ALA A 258 -19.51 23.70 -0.19
CA ALA A 258 -19.69 24.26 1.14
C ALA A 258 -20.52 25.54 1.10
N THR A 259 -21.07 25.93 2.25
CA THR A 259 -21.71 27.24 2.43
C THR A 259 -20.77 28.15 3.21
N VAL A 260 -20.27 29.20 2.57
CA VAL A 260 -19.39 30.22 3.16
C VAL A 260 -20.11 31.56 3.12
N SER A 261 -20.27 32.20 4.28
CA SER A 261 -20.95 33.50 4.38
C SER A 261 -22.32 33.56 3.67
N LYS A 262 -23.14 32.50 3.84
CA LYS A 262 -24.46 32.30 3.21
C LYS A 262 -24.45 32.11 1.69
N GLN A 263 -23.28 31.95 1.07
CA GLN A 263 -23.15 31.65 -0.35
C GLN A 263 -22.61 30.22 -0.54
N GLN A 264 -23.15 29.49 -1.52
CA GLN A 264 -22.55 28.21 -1.91
C GLN A 264 -21.27 28.44 -2.70
N VAL A 265 -20.23 27.70 -2.32
CA VAL A 265 -18.89 27.76 -2.91
C VAL A 265 -18.43 26.33 -3.20
N ILE A 266 -17.85 26.12 -4.37
CA ILE A 266 -17.10 24.93 -4.73
C ILE A 266 -15.68 25.13 -4.19
N LEU A 267 -15.23 24.22 -3.34
CA LEU A 267 -13.88 24.14 -2.80
C LEU A 267 -13.07 23.15 -3.62
N ASN A 268 -11.77 23.44 -3.75
CA ASN A 268 -10.85 22.62 -4.51
C ASN A 268 -11.38 22.30 -5.94
N CYS A 269 -11.77 23.35 -6.67
CA CYS A 269 -12.42 23.21 -7.97
C CYS A 269 -11.45 22.52 -8.96
N GLN A 270 -11.90 21.39 -9.49
CA GLN A 270 -11.20 20.63 -10.54
C GLN A 270 -12.12 20.53 -11.75
N ILE A 271 -11.52 20.52 -12.95
CA ILE A 271 -12.29 20.42 -14.18
C ILE A 271 -12.96 19.04 -14.22
N ASP A 272 -14.29 19.03 -14.03
CA ASP A 272 -15.09 17.83 -14.23
C ASP A 272 -15.21 17.57 -15.74
N PRO A 273 -14.78 16.41 -16.26
CA PRO A 273 -14.80 16.14 -17.69
C PRO A 273 -16.20 16.02 -18.30
N ALA A 274 -17.21 15.65 -17.50
CA ALA A 274 -18.57 15.45 -17.97
C ALA A 274 -19.35 16.75 -18.02
N THR A 275 -19.13 17.64 -17.04
CA THR A 275 -19.90 18.88 -16.89
C THR A 275 -19.11 20.13 -17.28
N HIS A 276 -17.80 20.03 -17.47
CA HIS A 276 -16.87 21.16 -17.71
C HIS A 276 -16.95 22.28 -16.66
N VAL A 277 -17.53 21.99 -15.50
CA VAL A 277 -17.47 22.86 -14.32
C VAL A 277 -16.00 23.04 -13.95
N CYS A 278 -15.65 24.22 -13.41
CA CYS A 278 -14.28 24.63 -13.09
C CYS A 278 -13.34 24.94 -14.28
N SER A 279 -13.75 24.76 -15.55
CA SER A 279 -12.87 24.93 -16.74
C SER A 279 -12.16 26.28 -16.88
N ARG A 280 -12.65 27.33 -16.22
CA ARG A 280 -12.11 28.70 -16.26
C ARG A 280 -11.24 29.05 -15.05
N TYR A 281 -11.12 28.14 -14.10
CA TYR A 281 -10.44 28.35 -12.83
C TYR A 281 -9.18 27.50 -12.78
N ALA A 282 -8.14 27.97 -12.08
CA ALA A 282 -6.96 27.17 -11.86
C ALA A 282 -7.30 25.98 -10.94
N PRO A 283 -6.66 24.80 -11.11
CA PRO A 283 -6.88 23.66 -10.25
C PRO A 283 -6.80 24.01 -8.76
N GLY A 284 -7.80 23.56 -8.02
CA GLY A 284 -7.96 23.73 -6.59
C GLY A 284 -8.48 25.08 -6.11
N GLN A 285 -8.71 26.05 -7.00
CA GLN A 285 -9.33 27.31 -6.61
C GLN A 285 -10.71 27.13 -6.00
N SER A 286 -11.14 28.09 -5.19
CA SER A 286 -12.53 28.18 -4.75
C SER A 286 -13.35 29.05 -5.70
N THR A 287 -14.57 28.64 -6.02
CA THR A 287 -15.44 29.40 -6.92
C THR A 287 -16.91 29.32 -6.50
N PRO A 288 -17.73 30.35 -6.77
CA PRO A 288 -19.17 30.29 -6.51
C PRO A 288 -19.87 29.07 -7.15
N ASN A 289 -20.67 28.33 -6.37
CA ASN A 289 -21.50 27.25 -6.90
C ASN A 289 -22.82 27.79 -7.49
N ARG A 290 -22.74 28.47 -8.64
CA ARG A 290 -23.92 29.15 -9.21
C ARG A 290 -24.96 28.21 -9.80
N ASN A 291 -24.60 26.95 -10.09
CA ASN A 291 -25.42 26.02 -10.86
C ASN A 291 -25.75 24.71 -10.12
N ASN A 292 -25.55 24.65 -8.79
CA ASN A 292 -25.69 23.40 -8.01
C ASN A 292 -24.90 22.23 -8.65
N ALA A 293 -23.64 22.49 -9.01
CA ALA A 293 -22.80 21.49 -9.66
C ALA A 293 -22.66 20.24 -8.78
N LYS A 294 -22.84 19.08 -9.41
CA LYS A 294 -22.49 17.78 -8.84
C LYS A 294 -21.17 17.34 -9.48
N PHE A 295 -20.26 16.81 -8.67
CA PHE A 295 -18.96 16.35 -9.13
C PHE A 295 -18.90 14.82 -9.14
N ASP A 296 -18.24 14.28 -10.15
CA ASP A 296 -17.75 12.89 -10.09
C ASP A 296 -16.80 12.78 -8.88
N PRO A 297 -17.00 11.82 -7.95
CA PRO A 297 -16.11 11.65 -6.80
C PRO A 297 -14.66 11.32 -7.19
N ASP A 298 -14.40 10.90 -8.44
CA ASP A 298 -13.07 10.64 -8.97
C ASP A 298 -12.44 11.88 -9.65
N THR A 299 -13.07 13.06 -9.59
CA THR A 299 -12.56 14.27 -10.26
C THR A 299 -11.16 14.66 -9.74
N GLY A 300 -10.94 14.59 -8.44
CA GLY A 300 -9.63 14.85 -7.82
C GLY A 300 -8.57 13.84 -8.29
N LEU A 301 -8.92 12.55 -8.30
CA LEU A 301 -8.08 11.47 -8.83
C LEU A 301 -7.71 11.67 -10.31
N ARG A 302 -8.68 12.07 -11.16
CA ARG A 302 -8.42 12.37 -12.59
C ARG A 302 -7.38 13.49 -12.74
N ALA A 303 -7.50 14.55 -11.93
CA ALA A 303 -6.54 15.64 -11.90
C ALA A 303 -5.15 15.17 -11.44
N LEU A 304 -5.08 14.37 -10.36
CA LEU A 304 -3.84 13.76 -9.88
C LEU A 304 -3.17 12.91 -10.97
N ILE A 305 -3.94 12.05 -11.64
CA ILE A 305 -3.42 11.16 -12.68
C ILE A 305 -2.84 11.96 -13.84
N SER A 306 -3.58 12.95 -14.32
CA SER A 306 -3.16 13.76 -15.46
C SER A 306 -1.93 14.61 -15.14
N ALA A 307 -1.91 15.25 -13.97
CA ALA A 307 -0.90 16.24 -13.61
C ALA A 307 0.38 15.65 -12.99
N GLN A 308 0.30 14.50 -12.31
CA GLN A 308 1.44 13.91 -11.59
C GLN A 308 1.75 12.49 -12.01
N ILE A 309 0.76 11.59 -11.98
CA ILE A 309 1.03 10.15 -12.21
C ILE A 309 1.51 9.91 -13.64
N ARG A 310 0.83 10.42 -14.67
CA ARG A 310 1.26 10.25 -16.07
C ARG A 310 2.65 10.83 -16.34
N PRO A 311 2.99 12.06 -15.92
CA PRO A 311 4.36 12.56 -16.00
C PRO A 311 5.39 11.67 -15.31
N LEU A 312 5.10 11.14 -14.12
CA LEU A 312 5.97 10.19 -13.43
C LEU A 312 6.11 8.89 -14.23
N MET A 313 5.01 8.36 -14.76
CA MET A 313 5.01 7.17 -15.60
C MET A 313 5.87 7.36 -16.84
N ASN A 314 5.79 8.52 -17.50
CA ASN A 314 6.61 8.86 -18.65
C ASN A 314 8.08 9.02 -18.28
N ARG A 315 8.37 9.73 -17.17
CA ARG A 315 9.73 9.98 -16.67
C ARG A 315 10.47 8.69 -16.33
N TYR A 316 9.77 7.74 -15.70
CA TYR A 316 10.32 6.43 -15.32
C TYR A 316 10.02 5.33 -16.34
N ASN A 317 9.39 5.67 -17.47
CA ASN A 317 9.07 4.76 -18.56
C ASN A 317 8.34 3.48 -18.06
N VAL A 318 7.29 3.64 -17.25
CA VAL A 318 6.53 2.52 -16.65
C VAL A 318 5.28 2.17 -17.47
N ASN A 319 4.84 0.90 -17.40
CA ASN A 319 3.67 0.42 -18.16
C ASN A 319 2.36 0.53 -17.40
N SER A 320 2.45 0.66 -16.09
CA SER A 320 1.31 0.70 -15.20
C SER A 320 1.72 1.41 -13.92
N ALA A 321 0.74 2.05 -13.31
CA ALA A 321 0.87 2.58 -11.97
C ALA A 321 -0.24 2.05 -11.07
N PHE A 322 0.14 1.72 -9.84
CA PHE A 322 -0.80 1.47 -8.75
C PHE A 322 -0.91 2.75 -7.94
N VAL A 323 -2.11 3.33 -7.90
CA VAL A 323 -2.39 4.58 -7.20
C VAL A 323 -3.35 4.30 -6.07
N THR A 324 -2.91 4.55 -4.84
CA THR A 324 -3.74 4.52 -3.65
C THR A 324 -4.21 5.96 -3.36
N TYR A 325 -5.52 6.17 -3.35
CA TYR A 325 -6.15 7.47 -3.16
C TYR A 325 -6.98 7.46 -1.87
N GLY A 326 -6.52 8.18 -0.84
CA GLY A 326 -7.17 8.24 0.46
C GLY A 326 -8.37 9.15 0.45
N ARG A 327 -9.56 8.62 0.74
CA ARG A 327 -10.84 9.35 0.66
C ARG A 327 -11.38 9.80 2.00
N THR A 328 -11.14 9.03 3.06
CA THR A 328 -11.66 9.39 4.39
C THR A 328 -10.68 9.02 5.48
N VAL A 329 -10.62 9.88 6.51
CA VAL A 329 -10.09 9.55 7.83
C VAL A 329 -11.07 10.08 8.87
N LYS A 330 -11.45 9.24 9.81
CA LYS A 330 -12.34 9.63 10.90
C LYS A 330 -11.86 9.06 12.23
N PRO A 331 -11.98 9.80 13.34
CA PRO A 331 -11.77 9.23 14.66
C PRO A 331 -12.76 8.11 14.95
N VAL A 332 -12.27 7.02 15.53
CA VAL A 332 -13.13 5.98 16.07
C VAL A 332 -13.58 6.40 17.45
N TYR A 333 -14.90 6.34 17.69
CA TYR A 333 -15.51 6.67 18.97
C TYR A 333 -16.12 5.43 19.60
N LEU A 334 -16.01 5.33 20.92
CA LEU A 334 -16.84 4.42 21.71
C LEU A 334 -18.32 4.79 21.56
N PRO A 335 -19.24 3.83 21.78
CA PRO A 335 -20.66 4.14 21.88
C PRO A 335 -20.90 5.31 22.84
N PRO A 336 -21.87 6.19 22.54
CA PRO A 336 -22.17 7.33 23.40
C PRO A 336 -22.52 6.85 24.81
N ASP A 337 -22.05 7.58 25.82
CA ASP A 337 -22.44 7.33 27.20
C ASP A 337 -23.89 7.76 27.47
N ALA A 338 -24.37 7.56 28.70
CA ALA A 338 -25.73 7.91 29.10
C ALA A 338 -26.06 9.42 28.93
N SER A 339 -25.05 10.26 28.78
CA SER A 339 -25.18 11.70 28.52
C SER A 339 -25.08 12.05 27.03
N GLY A 340 -24.98 11.04 26.15
CA GLY A 340 -24.84 11.21 24.71
C GLY A 340 -23.41 11.58 24.26
N VAL A 341 -22.43 11.60 25.18
CA VAL A 341 -21.06 12.00 24.87
C VAL A 341 -20.29 10.83 24.28
N ARG A 342 -19.66 11.06 23.13
CA ARG A 342 -18.79 10.09 22.46
C ARG A 342 -17.34 10.31 22.87
N LYS A 343 -16.64 9.25 23.25
CA LYS A 343 -15.22 9.29 23.63
C LYS A 343 -14.38 8.65 22.52
N ALA A 344 -13.35 9.34 22.05
CA ALA A 344 -12.45 8.80 21.05
C ALA A 344 -11.71 7.57 21.62
N VAL A 345 -11.41 6.60 20.78
CA VAL A 345 -10.68 5.39 21.16
C VAL A 345 -9.19 5.69 21.15
N LEU A 346 -8.51 5.49 22.27
CA LEU A 346 -7.05 5.52 22.35
C LEU A 346 -6.50 4.21 21.78
N ALA A 347 -5.45 4.29 20.98
CA ALA A 347 -4.77 3.15 20.39
C ALA A 347 -3.27 3.16 20.73
N VAL A 348 -2.72 1.94 20.84
CA VAL A 348 -1.29 1.69 21.05
C VAL A 348 -0.80 0.78 19.92
N ASP A 349 0.20 1.24 19.16
CA ASP A 349 0.95 0.43 18.20
C ASP A 349 2.23 -0.05 18.87
N VAL A 350 2.49 -1.36 18.79
CA VAL A 350 3.73 -1.97 19.26
C VAL A 350 4.60 -2.28 18.04
N THR A 351 5.52 -1.37 17.72
CA THR A 351 6.39 -1.50 16.55
C THR A 351 7.51 -2.53 16.76
N SER A 352 8.03 -2.66 17.99
CA SER A 352 9.11 -3.61 18.30
C SER A 352 8.99 -4.13 19.73
N ARG A 353 9.27 -5.43 19.88
CA ARG A 353 9.36 -6.14 21.16
C ARG A 353 10.69 -6.89 21.20
N LYS A 354 11.46 -6.72 22.27
CA LYS A 354 12.75 -7.39 22.46
C LYS A 354 12.84 -7.92 23.88
N ALA A 355 13.25 -9.16 24.03
CA ALA A 355 13.55 -9.74 25.33
C ALA A 355 15.06 -10.00 25.42
N GLN A 356 15.71 -9.42 26.41
CA GLN A 356 17.08 -9.75 26.77
C GLN A 356 17.05 -10.78 27.89
N LEU A 357 17.58 -11.97 27.59
CA LEU A 357 17.63 -13.09 28.52
C LEU A 357 18.95 -13.08 29.31
N PRO A 358 18.94 -13.58 30.55
CA PRO A 358 20.18 -13.84 31.29
C PRO A 358 21.02 -14.90 30.58
N SER A 359 22.35 -14.80 30.73
CA SER A 359 23.35 -15.63 30.05
C SER A 359 23.27 -17.14 30.33
N CYS A 360 22.43 -17.59 31.26
CA CYS A 360 22.22 -18.99 31.65
C CYS A 360 20.73 -19.33 31.83
N PHE A 361 19.93 -19.07 30.80
CA PHE A 361 18.46 -19.17 30.86
C PHE A 361 17.87 -20.58 31.04
N ILE A 362 18.70 -21.62 30.93
CA ILE A 362 18.32 -23.03 31.14
C ILE A 362 17.64 -23.31 32.49
N ASN A 363 17.84 -22.46 33.51
CA ASN A 363 17.21 -22.58 34.83
C ASN A 363 16.07 -21.56 35.08
N GLY A 364 15.58 -20.89 34.04
CA GLY A 364 14.69 -19.75 34.17
C GLY A 364 15.42 -18.51 34.68
N GLY A 365 14.74 -17.37 34.65
CA GLY A 365 15.33 -16.12 35.14
C GLY A 365 14.60 -14.86 34.72
N THR A 366 15.04 -13.74 35.26
CA THR A 366 14.49 -12.42 34.95
C THR A 366 14.94 -11.97 33.57
N ALA A 367 13.99 -11.81 32.65
CA ALA A 367 14.21 -11.18 31.36
C ALA A 367 13.91 -9.68 31.45
N ILE A 368 14.73 -8.88 30.74
CA ILE A 368 14.40 -7.47 30.47
C ILE A 368 13.60 -7.45 29.19
N PHE A 369 12.33 -7.07 29.28
CA PHE A 369 11.43 -6.97 28.15
C PHE A 369 11.28 -5.50 27.76
N THR A 370 11.63 -5.18 26.53
CA THR A 370 11.62 -3.82 25.99
C THR A 370 10.59 -3.75 24.89
N ASN A 371 9.69 -2.77 24.98
CA ASN A 371 8.72 -2.48 23.94
C ASN A 371 8.89 -1.04 23.45
N SER A 372 8.71 -0.85 22.15
CA SER A 372 8.69 0.48 21.55
C SER A 372 7.61 0.56 20.49
N GLY A 373 7.01 1.73 20.37
CA GLY A 373 6.03 2.00 19.35
C GLY A 373 5.42 3.38 19.50
N SER A 374 4.12 3.50 19.26
CA SER A 374 3.42 4.78 19.34
C SER A 374 2.07 4.68 20.02
N ILE A 375 1.68 5.74 20.71
CA ILE A 375 0.36 5.93 21.31
C ILE A 375 -0.32 7.10 20.63
N GLY A 376 -1.61 7.00 20.38
CA GLY A 376 -2.42 8.08 19.83
C GLY A 376 -3.88 7.68 19.76
N TRP A 377 -4.67 8.32 18.92
CA TRP A 377 -6.07 7.97 18.76
C TRP A 377 -6.28 7.07 17.56
N MET A 378 -7.23 6.15 17.70
CA MET A 378 -7.64 5.26 16.63
C MET A 378 -8.41 6.04 15.57
N LEU A 379 -7.99 5.85 14.34
CA LEU A 379 -8.54 6.48 13.15
C LEU A 379 -8.92 5.39 12.15
N ASP A 380 -10.15 5.44 11.64
CA ASP A 380 -10.55 4.69 10.45
C ASP A 380 -10.07 5.42 9.22
N TYR A 381 -9.23 4.77 8.41
CA TYR A 381 -8.85 5.23 7.08
C TYR A 381 -9.54 4.39 6.02
N SER A 382 -10.04 5.04 4.97
CA SER A 382 -10.51 4.37 3.76
C SER A 382 -9.74 4.87 2.55
N PHE A 383 -9.10 3.95 1.84
CA PHE A 383 -8.40 4.21 0.59
C PHE A 383 -9.05 3.43 -0.54
N ASP A 384 -9.08 4.05 -1.71
CA ASP A 384 -9.35 3.33 -2.94
C ASP A 384 -8.04 3.08 -3.68
N GLU A 385 -7.95 1.92 -4.31
CA GLU A 385 -6.80 1.53 -5.09
C GLU A 385 -7.16 1.43 -6.56
N TYR A 386 -6.30 2.00 -7.39
CA TYR A 386 -6.52 2.14 -8.82
C TYR A 386 -5.32 1.61 -9.60
N LEU A 387 -5.63 0.88 -10.66
CA LEU A 387 -4.69 0.60 -11.72
C LEU A 387 -4.79 1.70 -12.77
N VAL A 388 -3.67 2.33 -13.08
CA VAL A 388 -3.57 3.42 -14.06
C VAL A 388 -2.71 2.98 -15.24
N GLN A 389 -3.23 3.17 -16.44
CA GLN A 389 -2.56 2.86 -17.70
C GLN A 389 -1.81 4.09 -18.25
N PRO A 390 -0.83 3.92 -19.17
CA PRO A 390 -0.04 5.04 -19.70
C PRO A 390 -0.85 6.12 -20.42
N ASN A 391 -2.00 5.74 -21.00
CA ASN A 391 -2.94 6.67 -21.62
C ASN A 391 -3.71 7.53 -20.60
N GLY A 392 -3.59 7.25 -19.30
CA GLY A 392 -4.30 7.93 -18.22
C GLY A 392 -5.67 7.34 -17.87
N SER A 393 -6.10 6.27 -18.54
CA SER A 393 -7.26 5.51 -18.09
C SER A 393 -6.93 4.84 -16.77
N PHE A 394 -7.96 4.67 -15.94
CA PHE A 394 -7.81 4.03 -14.65
C PHE A 394 -9.03 3.18 -14.32
N THR A 395 -8.83 2.19 -13.48
CA THR A 395 -9.88 1.30 -13.02
C THR A 395 -9.64 1.01 -11.54
N LYS A 396 -10.71 1.08 -10.75
CA LYS A 396 -10.65 0.70 -9.34
C LYS A 396 -10.40 -0.80 -9.24
N ILE A 397 -9.39 -1.18 -8.47
CA ILE A 397 -8.98 -2.58 -8.28
C ILE A 397 -9.19 -3.06 -6.85
N GLY A 398 -9.42 -2.14 -5.91
CA GLY A 398 -9.66 -2.48 -4.52
C GLY A 398 -10.05 -1.28 -3.67
N ASN A 399 -10.39 -1.57 -2.42
CA ASN A 399 -10.50 -0.60 -1.35
C ASN A 399 -9.82 -1.17 -0.11
N VAL A 400 -9.34 -0.27 0.74
CA VAL A 400 -8.59 -0.60 1.94
C VAL A 400 -9.15 0.21 3.09
N ASP A 401 -9.78 -0.50 4.01
CA ASP A 401 -10.19 0.07 5.29
C ASP A 401 -9.18 -0.38 6.35
N LYS A 402 -8.59 0.58 7.07
CA LYS A 402 -7.56 0.30 8.09
C LYS A 402 -7.71 1.22 9.28
N HIS A 403 -7.45 0.66 10.45
CA HIS A 403 -7.16 1.45 11.64
C HIS A 403 -5.72 1.99 11.60
N LYS A 404 -5.55 3.24 11.99
CA LYS A 404 -4.25 3.88 12.22
C LYS A 404 -4.29 4.70 13.50
N ILE A 405 -3.12 5.15 13.92
CA ILE A 405 -2.92 5.91 15.15
C ILE A 405 -2.45 7.32 14.80
N SER A 406 -3.13 8.35 15.30
CA SER A 406 -2.63 9.74 15.26
C SER A 406 -3.29 10.64 16.32
N PRO A 407 -2.62 11.73 16.77
CA PRO A 407 -1.18 11.99 16.57
C PRO A 407 -0.36 10.96 17.34
N THR A 408 0.86 10.68 16.88
CA THR A 408 1.71 9.62 17.46
C THR A 408 2.67 10.18 18.50
N LYS A 409 2.48 9.82 19.77
CA LYS A 409 3.51 9.92 20.80
C LYS A 409 4.34 8.65 20.78
N ILE A 410 5.62 8.75 20.46
CA ILE A 410 6.52 7.59 20.50
C ILE A 410 6.74 7.17 21.96
N TYR A 411 6.76 5.87 22.21
CA TYR A 411 7.15 5.32 23.50
C TYR A 411 8.29 4.29 23.34
N HIS A 412 9.14 4.24 24.36
CA HIS A 412 10.17 3.23 24.54
C HIS A 412 10.22 2.90 26.03
N VAL A 413 9.76 1.70 26.39
CA VAL A 413 9.54 1.30 27.78
C VAL A 413 10.16 -0.06 28.03
N GLN A 414 10.55 -0.29 29.28
CA GLN A 414 11.14 -1.54 29.72
C GLN A 414 10.38 -2.04 30.94
N GLY A 415 10.16 -3.35 30.98
CA GLY A 415 9.62 -4.07 32.12
C GLY A 415 10.48 -5.29 32.41
N THR A 416 10.35 -5.82 33.62
CA THR A 416 11.00 -7.07 34.00
C THR A 416 9.95 -8.15 34.16
N THR A 417 10.29 -9.35 33.70
CA THR A 417 9.41 -10.51 33.77
C THR A 417 10.23 -11.76 34.05
N THR A 418 9.69 -12.67 34.84
CA THR A 418 10.37 -13.93 35.18
C THR A 418 9.93 -14.99 34.19
N ILE A 419 10.89 -15.59 33.49
CA ILE A 419 10.59 -16.75 32.67
C ILE A 419 10.84 -18.04 33.47
N PRO A 420 9.87 -18.96 33.52
CA PRO A 420 10.05 -20.24 34.20
C PRO A 420 11.16 -21.10 33.58
N ALA A 421 11.79 -21.93 34.41
CA ALA A 421 12.77 -22.92 33.96
C ALA A 421 12.16 -23.88 32.93
N GLY A 422 12.92 -24.20 31.88
CA GLY A 422 12.49 -25.12 30.82
C GLY A 422 11.45 -24.57 29.83
N VAL A 423 11.08 -23.30 29.91
CA VAL A 423 10.10 -22.65 29.03
C VAL A 423 10.77 -21.56 28.20
N SER A 424 10.50 -21.49 26.90
CA SER A 424 11.10 -20.46 26.05
C SER A 424 10.50 -19.08 26.31
N ALA A 425 11.33 -18.03 26.31
CA ALA A 425 10.87 -16.65 26.46
C ALA A 425 9.84 -16.26 25.38
N THR A 426 9.99 -16.79 24.16
CA THR A 426 9.01 -16.60 23.07
C THR A 426 7.64 -17.11 23.47
N SER A 427 7.54 -18.27 24.12
CA SER A 427 6.24 -18.84 24.51
C SER A 427 5.56 -18.07 25.64
N VAL A 428 6.33 -17.55 26.60
CA VAL A 428 5.79 -16.77 27.73
C VAL A 428 5.39 -15.37 27.28
N LEU A 429 6.25 -14.69 26.51
CA LEU A 429 6.08 -13.27 26.17
C LEU A 429 5.36 -13.03 24.83
N ALA A 430 4.93 -14.09 24.13
CA ALA A 430 4.27 -13.97 22.82
C ALA A 430 3.10 -12.98 22.85
N ASN A 431 2.34 -13.00 23.95
CA ASN A 431 1.11 -12.24 24.14
C ASN A 431 1.25 -11.12 25.17
N ASP A 432 2.47 -10.86 25.62
CA ASP A 432 2.72 -9.88 26.66
C ASP A 432 3.23 -8.57 26.04
N VAL A 433 2.88 -7.47 26.69
CA VAL A 433 3.33 -6.12 26.37
C VAL A 433 3.75 -5.40 27.64
N VAL A 434 4.83 -4.63 27.56
CA VAL A 434 5.19 -3.69 28.61
C VAL A 434 4.21 -2.52 28.53
N ASP A 435 3.74 -2.08 29.70
CA ASP A 435 2.95 -0.87 29.87
C ASP A 435 3.54 0.31 29.07
N PRO A 436 2.89 0.76 27.99
CA PRO A 436 3.40 1.82 27.13
C PRO A 436 3.35 3.21 27.79
N TRP A 437 2.69 3.36 28.94
CA TRP A 437 2.69 4.55 29.79
C TRP A 437 3.90 4.60 30.75
N GLY A 438 4.71 3.53 30.80
CA GLY A 438 6.00 3.53 31.47
C GLY A 438 5.97 3.11 32.94
N SER A 439 4.94 2.39 33.38
CA SER A 439 4.90 1.83 34.75
C SER A 439 5.92 0.71 34.98
N GLY A 440 6.46 0.13 33.90
CA GLY A 440 7.35 -1.04 33.94
C GLY A 440 6.61 -2.36 34.15
N ALA A 441 5.28 -2.35 34.29
CA ALA A 441 4.47 -3.55 34.34
C ALA A 441 4.43 -4.26 32.98
N VAL A 442 4.28 -5.58 33.01
CA VAL A 442 4.09 -6.43 31.84
C VAL A 442 2.69 -7.04 31.92
N TYR A 443 1.88 -6.81 30.89
CA TYR A 443 0.49 -7.24 30.83
C TYR A 443 0.28 -8.23 29.68
N SER A 444 -0.61 -9.18 29.89
CA SER A 444 -1.11 -10.03 28.82
C SER A 444 -2.24 -9.34 28.05
N ILE A 445 -2.08 -9.20 26.73
CA ILE A 445 -3.06 -8.52 25.86
C ILE A 445 -4.45 -9.20 25.83
N TYR A 446 -4.57 -10.41 26.36
CA TYR A 446 -5.81 -11.19 26.38
C TYR A 446 -6.47 -11.28 27.75
N ARG A 447 -5.68 -11.15 28.83
CA ARG A 447 -6.14 -11.45 30.19
C ARG A 447 -6.26 -10.20 31.05
N ASP A 448 -5.52 -9.16 30.68
CA ASP A 448 -5.46 -7.94 31.45
C ASP A 448 -6.21 -6.83 30.71
N THR A 449 -7.19 -6.24 31.38
CA THR A 449 -7.76 -4.96 30.98
C THR A 449 -6.81 -3.87 31.45
N VAL A 450 -6.19 -3.16 30.51
CA VAL A 450 -5.32 -2.01 30.78
C VAL A 450 -6.12 -0.71 30.70
#